data_AF-A0A1F9DU09-F1
#
_entry.id   AF-A0A1F9DU09-F1
#
_cell.length_a   1.000
_cell.length_b   1.000
_cell.length_c   1.000
_cell.angle_alpha   90.00
_cell.angle_beta   90.00
_cell.angle_gamma   90.00
#
_symmetry.space_group_name_H-M   'P 1'
#
loop_
_entity.id
_entity.type
_entity.pdbx_description
1 polymer ?
#
loop_
_entity_poly.entity_id
_entity_poly.type
_entity_poly.pdbx_seq_one_letter_code
_entity_poly.pdbx_strand_id
1 'polypeptide(L)'
;MLGSCFFEKGDNAQAIQLFKEAAQIKGLTKEKLARLHFNLGLAYEANGMFSKAIETFNQVLRLDQSFPEVQERIIRLQQLQK
;
A
#
# COMPACT_ATOMS: atom_id res chain seq x y z
N MET A 1 15.17 3.94 3.39
CA MET A 1 14.03 4.76 2.92
C MET A 1 13.70 4.35 1.49
N LEU A 2 13.20 3.12 1.26
CA LEU A 2 12.98 2.60 -0.11
C LEU A 2 11.62 3.00 -0.69
N GLY A 3 10.61 3.24 0.15
CA GLY A 3 9.30 3.69 -0.32
C GLY A 3 9.32 5.08 -0.94
N SER A 4 10.02 6.03 -0.32
CA SER A 4 10.03 7.43 -0.75
C SER A 4 10.76 7.67 -2.08
N CYS A 5 11.82 6.89 -2.38
CA CYS A 5 12.56 7.06 -3.64
C CYS A 5 11.73 6.75 -4.90
N PHE A 6 10.71 5.90 -4.81
CA PHE A 6 9.89 5.57 -5.98
C PHE A 6 8.85 6.64 -6.30
N PHE A 7 8.31 7.31 -5.28
CA PHE A 7 7.32 8.37 -5.47
C PHE A 7 7.94 9.61 -6.14
N GLU A 8 9.22 9.91 -5.87
CA GLU A 8 9.88 11.09 -6.42
C GLU A 8 10.21 11.00 -7.92
N LYS A 9 10.29 9.79 -8.50
CA LYS A 9 10.57 9.61 -9.92
C LYS A 9 9.34 9.53 -10.82
N GLY A 10 8.12 9.53 -10.26
CA GLY A 10 6.89 9.32 -11.04
C GLY A 10 6.71 7.87 -11.53
N ASP A 11 7.64 6.97 -11.22
CA ASP A 11 7.61 5.54 -11.58
C ASP A 11 6.77 4.72 -10.59
N ASN A 12 5.55 5.20 -10.30
CA ASN A 12 4.61 4.53 -9.39
C ASN A 12 4.30 3.09 -9.84
N ALA A 13 4.29 2.84 -11.15
CA ALA A 13 4.08 1.51 -11.72
C ALA A 13 5.20 0.51 -11.36
N GLN A 14 6.46 0.96 -11.38
CA GLN A 14 7.59 0.11 -10.97
C GLN A 14 7.55 -0.15 -9.46
N ALA A 15 7.17 0.85 -8.66
CA ALA A 15 7.00 0.70 -7.22
C ALA A 15 5.98 -0.40 -6.88
N ILE A 16 4.84 -0.41 -7.57
CA ILE A 16 3.79 -1.43 -7.42
C ILE A 16 4.35 -2.82 -7.68
N GLN A 17 5.13 -3.00 -8.75
CA GLN A 17 5.69 -4.29 -9.11
C GLN A 17 6.70 -4.78 -8.06
N LEU A 18 7.60 -3.92 -7.61
CA LEU A 18 8.59 -4.25 -6.59
C LEU A 18 7.95 -4.61 -5.25
N PHE A 19 6.92 -3.87 -4.82
CA PHE A 19 6.22 -4.20 -3.57
C PHE A 19 5.44 -5.51 -3.68
N LYS A 20 4.89 -5.84 -4.85
CA LYS A 20 4.24 -7.14 -5.09
C LYS A 20 5.24 -8.29 -4.99
N GLU A 21 6.39 -8.16 -5.63
CA GLU A 21 7.46 -9.17 -5.55
C GLU A 21 7.97 -9.32 -4.12
N ALA A 22 8.19 -8.21 -3.43
CA ALA A 22 8.58 -8.21 -2.02
C ALA A 22 7.54 -8.89 -1.13
N ALA A 23 6.25 -8.69 -1.36
CA ALA A 23 5.17 -9.34 -0.60
C ALA A 23 5.09 -10.86 -0.83
N GLN A 24 5.66 -11.38 -1.91
CA GLN A 24 5.73 -12.82 -2.19
C GLN A 24 6.89 -13.54 -1.49
N ILE A 25 7.81 -12.81 -0.87
CA ILE A 25 8.95 -13.40 -0.16
C ILE A 25 8.44 -14.20 1.03
N LYS A 26 8.62 -15.52 0.98
CA LYS A 26 8.25 -16.42 2.08
C LYS A 26 9.17 -16.18 3.29
N GLY A 27 8.57 -16.15 4.49
CA GLY A 27 9.30 -15.91 5.75
C GLY A 27 9.20 -14.47 6.29
N LEU A 28 8.41 -13.60 5.64
CA LEU A 28 8.07 -12.29 6.21
C LEU A 28 7.16 -12.45 7.44
N THR A 29 7.44 -11.66 8.48
CA THR A 29 6.52 -11.55 9.62
C THR A 29 5.26 -10.79 9.20
N LYS A 30 4.16 -10.97 9.94
CA LYS A 30 2.88 -10.30 9.65
C LYS A 30 3.02 -8.79 9.63
N GLU A 31 3.84 -8.22 10.51
CA GLU A 31 4.10 -6.78 10.59
C GLU A 31 4.85 -6.26 9.35
N LYS A 32 5.85 -7.02 8.87
CA LYS A 32 6.58 -6.66 7.64
C LYS A 32 5.69 -6.77 6.41
N LEU A 33 4.86 -7.82 6.35
CA LEU A 33 3.89 -8.01 5.28
C LEU A 33 2.85 -6.87 5.28
N ALA A 34 2.34 -6.49 6.45
CA ALA A 34 1.44 -5.34 6.62
C ALA A 34 2.06 -4.03 6.11
N ARG A 35 3.33 -3.75 6.48
CA ARG A 35 4.05 -2.56 5.97
C ARG A 35 4.29 -2.60 4.45
N LEU A 36 4.55 -3.78 3.88
CA LEU A 36 4.69 -3.93 2.43
C LEU A 36 3.37 -3.64 1.71
N HIS A 37 2.26 -4.20 2.20
CA HIS A 37 0.93 -3.90 1.66
C HIS A 37 0.56 -2.42 1.85
N PHE A 38 0.97 -1.78 2.95
CA PHE A 38 0.75 -0.35 3.15
C PHE A 38 1.47 0.48 2.07
N ASN A 39 2.75 0.22 1.83
CA ASN A 39 3.50 0.90 0.78
C ASN A 39 2.95 0.62 -0.63
N LEU A 40 2.46 -0.60 -0.87
CA LEU A 40 1.78 -0.95 -2.11
C LEU A 40 0.47 -0.16 -2.28
N GLY A 41 -0.31 0.02 -1.21
CA GLY A 41 -1.51 0.84 -1.20
C GLY A 41 -1.22 2.31 -1.52
N LEU A 42 -0.15 2.86 -0.95
CA LEU A 42 0.34 4.21 -1.27
C LEU A 42 0.76 4.34 -2.73
N ALA A 43 1.45 3.33 -3.28
CA ALA A 43 1.86 3.32 -4.68
C ALA A 43 0.66 3.29 -5.62
N TYR A 44 -0.38 2.51 -5.29
CA TYR A 44 -1.64 2.54 -6.03
C TYR A 44 -2.36 3.89 -5.92
N GLU A 45 -2.38 4.51 -4.74
CA GLU A 45 -2.95 5.85 -4.52
C GLU A 45 -2.25 6.89 -5.41
N ALA A 46 -0.92 6.91 -5.41
CA ALA A 46 -0.14 7.84 -6.24
C ALA A 46 -0.30 7.57 -7.75
N ASN A 47 -0.58 6.31 -8.14
CA ASN A 47 -0.87 5.94 -9.52
C ASN A 47 -2.33 6.18 -9.93
N GLY A 48 -3.15 6.82 -9.07
CA GLY A 48 -4.57 7.08 -9.33
C GLY A 48 -5.48 5.84 -9.27
N MET A 49 -4.94 4.69 -8.86
CA MET A 49 -5.67 3.42 -8.79
C MET A 49 -6.37 3.25 -7.44
N PHE A 50 -7.28 4.17 -7.11
CA PHE A 50 -7.89 4.26 -5.77
C PHE A 50 -8.63 2.98 -5.33
N SER A 51 -9.34 2.30 -6.24
CA SER A 51 -10.01 1.03 -5.91
C SER A 51 -9.01 -0.04 -5.44
N LYS A 52 -7.85 -0.15 -6.11
CA LYS A 52 -6.79 -1.10 -5.74
C LYS A 52 -6.07 -0.67 -4.46
N ALA A 53 -5.89 0.63 -4.26
CA ALA A 53 -5.33 1.17 -3.02
C ALA A 53 -6.20 0.77 -1.82
N ILE A 54 -7.50 1.00 -1.90
CA ILE A 54 -8.47 0.61 -0.85
C ILE A 54 -8.45 -0.89 -0.60
N GLU A 55 -8.47 -1.73 -1.64
CA GLU A 55 -8.41 -3.19 -1.49
C GLU A 55 -7.13 -3.62 -0.77
N THR A 56 -5.99 -3.03 -1.14
CA THR A 56 -4.68 -3.33 -0.55
C THR A 56 -4.62 -2.88 0.91
N PHE A 57 -5.12 -1.68 1.21
CA PHE A 57 -5.22 -1.18 2.58
C PHE A 57 -6.12 -2.06 3.47
N ASN A 58 -7.21 -2.60 2.93
CA ASN A 58 -8.00 -3.59 3.65
C ASN A 58 -7.21 -4.88 3.97
N GLN A 59 -6.24 -5.28 3.13
CA GLN A 59 -5.33 -6.38 3.47
C GLN A 59 -4.42 -6.04 4.64
N VAL A 60 -3.93 -4.79 4.72
CA VAL A 60 -3.13 -4.32 5.84
C VAL A 60 -3.92 -4.45 7.14
N LEU A 61 -5.17 -4.00 7.18
CA LEU A 61 -6.04 -4.13 8.36
C LEU A 61 -6.32 -5.58 8.76
N ARG A 62 -6.33 -6.52 7.80
CA ARG A 62 -6.47 -7.96 8.10
C ARG A 62 -5.21 -8.54 8.75
N LEU A 63 -4.04 -8.01 8.43
CA LEU A 63 -2.76 -8.46 8.98
C LEU A 63 -2.45 -7.79 10.32
N ASP A 64 -2.72 -6.49 10.39
CA ASP A 64 -2.52 -5.64 11.56
C ASP A 64 -3.70 -4.66 11.66
N GLN A 65 -4.67 -5.01 12.51
CA GLN A 65 -5.85 -4.20 12.77
C GLN A 65 -5.52 -2.87 13.47
N SER A 66 -4.32 -2.76 14.05
CA SER A 66 -3.90 -1.59 14.81
C SER A 66 -3.12 -0.57 13.95
N PHE A 67 -3.13 -0.71 12.63
CA PHE A 67 -2.42 0.21 11.73
C PHE A 67 -3.22 1.52 11.55
N PRO A 68 -2.95 2.59 12.34
CA PRO A 68 -3.89 3.70 12.49
C PRO A 68 -4.02 4.52 11.21
N GLU A 69 -2.89 4.66 10.49
CA GLU A 69 -2.80 5.40 9.22
C GLU A 69 -3.62 4.80 8.08
N VAL A 70 -3.89 3.49 8.11
CA VAL A 70 -4.55 2.81 6.99
C VAL A 70 -6.03 3.16 6.94
N GLN A 71 -6.70 3.22 8.10
CA GLN A 71 -8.14 3.49 8.15
C GLN A 71 -8.47 4.90 7.64
N GLU A 72 -7.69 5.90 8.07
CA GLU A 72 -7.86 7.27 7.61
C GLU A 72 -7.71 7.38 6.09
N ARG A 73 -6.69 6.71 5.52
CA ARG A 73 -6.48 6.68 4.07
C ARG A 73 -7.61 6.00 3.31
N ILE A 74 -8.14 4.88 3.79
CA ILE A 74 -9.31 4.22 3.16
C ILE A 74 -10.49 5.19 3.08
N ILE A 75 -10.82 5.83 4.21
CA ILE A 75 -11.95 6.77 4.28
C ILE A 75 -11.74 7.94 3.31
N ARG A 76 -10.54 8.51 3.29
CA ARG A 76 -10.17 9.60 2.37
C ARG A 76 -10.30 9.17 0.91
N LEU A 77 -9.80 7.99 0.55
CA LEU A 77 -9.87 7.49 -0.82
C LEU A 77 -11.29 7.16 -1.26
N GLN A 78 -12.14 6.67 -0.37
CA GLN A 78 -13.56 6.45 -0.65
C GLN A 78 -14.30 7.75 -0.94
N GLN A 79 -13.92 8.85 -0.29
CA GLN A 79 -14.50 10.17 -0.55
C GLN A 79 -14.06 10.75 -1.90
N LEU A 80 -12.84 10.45 -2.34
CA LEU A 80 -12.30 10.88 -3.64
C LEU A 80 -12.88 10.11 -4.85
N GLN A 81 -13.54 8.97 -4.62
CA GLN A 81 -14.20 8.17 -5.66
C GLN A 81 -15.69 8.52 -5.86
N LYS A 82 -16.21 9.54 -5.18
CA LYS A 82 -17.57 10.07 -5.38
C LYS A 82 -17.58 11.19 -6.41
#